data_AF-A0AB74A3Q3-F1
#
_entry.id   AF-A0AB74A3Q3-F1
#
_cell.length_a   1.000
_cell.length_b   1.000
_cell.length_c   1.000
_cell.angle_alpha   90.00
_cell.angle_beta   90.00
_cell.angle_gamma   90.00
#
_symmetry.space_group_name_H-M   'P 1'
#
loop_
_entity.id
_entity.type
_entity.pdbx_description
1 polymer ?
#
loop_
_entity_poly.entity_id
_entity_poly.type
_entity_poly.pdbx_seq_one_letter_code
_entity_poly.pdbx_strand_id
1 'polypeptide(L)'
;MSTRTEAVKAYLLDLQDRICTALEQEDGSAHFMEDAWTRPAGGGGRTRVIENGTVIEKGGVNFSHVFGSNLPPSASAHRPELAGRGFEALGVSLVIHPHNPHVPTSHANVRFFIAEKEGEEAVWWFGGGFDLTPYYGVEEDCVHWHRVAERACAPFGDDVYPRYKAWCDSYFHLKHRDEPRGIGGLFFDDVNQWDFDTSFAFIRAIGDAFINAYLPIVRRRKAAAYTVQQREFQEFRRGRYVEFNLVYDRGTLFGLQSGGRTESILMSLPPQVRWGYDWKAAPGSEEARLTEYFLTDRDWLAEN
;
A
#
# COMPACT_ATOMS: atom_id res chain seq x y z
N MET A 1 -8.50 25.85 4.00
CA MET A 1 -7.90 24.85 3.10
C MET A 1 -7.23 25.60 1.97
N SER A 2 -5.93 25.35 1.78
CA SER A 2 -5.17 25.94 0.68
C SER A 2 -5.65 25.37 -0.67
N THR A 3 -5.39 26.09 -1.76
CA THR A 3 -5.65 25.62 -3.14
C THR A 3 -4.95 24.29 -3.44
N ARG A 4 -3.79 24.05 -2.81
CA ARG A 4 -3.01 22.81 -2.89
C ARG A 4 -3.77 21.61 -2.31
N THR A 5 -4.31 21.76 -1.10
CA THR A 5 -5.07 20.69 -0.43
C THR A 5 -6.29 20.27 -1.25
N GLU A 6 -7.04 21.22 -1.80
CA GLU A 6 -8.23 20.92 -2.60
C GLU A 6 -7.89 20.17 -3.90
N ALA A 7 -6.82 20.57 -4.59
CA ALA A 7 -6.37 19.87 -5.80
C ALA A 7 -5.95 18.42 -5.51
N VAL A 8 -5.20 18.20 -4.43
CA VAL A 8 -4.79 16.85 -4.01
C VAL A 8 -6.01 16.02 -3.59
N LYS A 9 -6.93 16.60 -2.83
CA LYS A 9 -8.15 15.95 -2.39
C LYS A 9 -9.01 15.49 -3.57
N ALA A 10 -9.22 16.36 -4.56
CA ALA A 10 -9.98 16.03 -5.75
C ALA A 10 -9.37 14.83 -6.50
N TYR A 11 -8.05 14.83 -6.69
CA TYR A 11 -7.33 13.70 -7.29
C TYR A 11 -7.48 12.41 -6.47
N LEU A 12 -7.32 12.46 -5.14
CA LEU A 12 -7.38 11.28 -4.29
C LEU A 12 -8.79 10.65 -4.26
N LEU A 13 -9.84 11.48 -4.27
CA LEU A 13 -11.22 11.00 -4.36
C LEU A 13 -11.49 10.29 -5.69
N ASP A 14 -11.05 10.89 -6.81
CA ASP A 14 -11.13 10.30 -8.14
C ASP A 14 -10.30 9.01 -8.27
N LEU A 15 -9.09 8.98 -7.69
CA LEU A 15 -8.24 7.79 -7.67
C LEU A 15 -8.92 6.63 -6.94
N GLN A 16 -9.52 6.88 -5.77
CA GLN A 16 -10.31 5.88 -5.05
C GLN A 16 -11.45 5.35 -5.93
N ASP A 17 -12.19 6.24 -6.59
CA ASP A 17 -13.31 5.86 -7.45
C ASP A 17 -12.85 4.98 -8.61
N ARG A 18 -11.82 5.39 -9.35
CA ARG A 18 -11.26 4.62 -10.47
C ARG A 18 -10.74 3.25 -10.05
N ILE A 19 -10.00 3.17 -8.93
CA ILE A 19 -9.47 1.88 -8.45
C ILE A 19 -10.61 0.93 -8.06
N CYS A 20 -11.61 1.42 -7.31
CA CYS A 20 -12.76 0.61 -6.93
C CYS A 20 -13.48 0.08 -8.18
N THR A 21 -13.82 0.95 -9.14
CA THR A 21 -14.49 0.54 -10.37
C THR A 21 -13.69 -0.50 -11.16
N ALA A 22 -12.38 -0.31 -11.30
CA ALA A 22 -11.53 -1.27 -12.01
C ALA A 22 -11.50 -2.66 -11.33
N LEU A 23 -11.43 -2.69 -10.01
CA LEU A 23 -11.40 -3.93 -9.22
C LEU A 23 -12.75 -4.65 -9.23
N GLU A 24 -13.87 -3.93 -9.15
CA GLU A 24 -15.22 -4.49 -9.27
C GLU A 24 -15.45 -5.12 -10.65
N GLN A 25 -14.95 -4.49 -11.71
CA GLN A 25 -15.02 -5.05 -13.07
C GLN A 25 -14.26 -6.36 -13.19
N GLU A 26 -13.11 -6.49 -12.51
CA GLU A 26 -12.37 -7.75 -12.52
C GLU A 26 -13.01 -8.85 -11.68
N ASP A 27 -13.64 -8.49 -10.56
CA ASP A 27 -14.36 -9.41 -9.69
C ASP A 27 -15.65 -9.93 -10.32
N GLY A 28 -16.47 -9.00 -10.84
CA GLY A 28 -17.72 -9.30 -11.54
C GLY A 28 -18.88 -9.77 -10.66
N SER A 29 -18.69 -9.92 -9.34
CA SER A 29 -19.71 -10.48 -8.43
C SER A 29 -19.97 -9.65 -7.17
N ALA A 30 -18.94 -9.05 -6.58
CA ALA A 30 -19.05 -8.20 -5.40
C ALA A 30 -18.72 -6.74 -5.74
N HIS A 31 -19.24 -5.83 -4.90
CA HIS A 31 -19.04 -4.39 -5.03
C HIS A 31 -18.48 -3.81 -3.73
N PHE A 32 -17.77 -2.69 -3.85
CA PHE A 32 -17.32 -1.93 -2.69
C PHE A 32 -18.51 -1.28 -1.99
N MET A 33 -18.68 -1.59 -0.71
CA MET A 33 -19.55 -0.87 0.20
C MET A 33 -18.80 0.35 0.75
N GLU A 34 -19.39 1.53 0.61
CA GLU A 34 -18.87 2.76 1.21
C GLU A 34 -19.38 2.96 2.64
N ASP A 35 -18.44 3.28 3.52
CA ASP A 35 -18.67 3.68 4.91
C ASP A 35 -17.98 5.04 5.11
N ALA A 36 -18.80 6.09 5.01
CA ALA A 36 -18.38 7.47 5.22
C ALA A 36 -18.42 7.82 6.71
N TRP A 37 -17.35 8.45 7.20
CA TRP A 37 -17.21 8.76 8.62
C TRP A 37 -16.60 10.14 8.84
N THR A 38 -16.88 10.71 10.01
CA THR A 38 -16.32 11.99 10.47
C THR A 38 -15.47 11.80 11.71
N ARG A 39 -14.49 12.69 11.92
CA ARG A 39 -13.61 12.69 13.07
C ARG A 39 -13.96 13.87 13.99
N PRO A 40 -14.23 13.65 15.29
CA PRO A 40 -14.59 14.74 16.21
C PRO A 40 -13.55 15.88 16.26
N ALA A 41 -12.27 15.53 16.13
CA ALA A 41 -11.16 16.48 16.15
C ALA A 41 -10.89 17.16 14.79
N GLY A 42 -11.67 16.88 13.75
CA GLY A 42 -11.57 17.50 12.43
C GLY A 42 -11.33 16.49 11.29
N GLY A 43 -12.12 16.64 10.22
CA GLY A 43 -12.05 15.83 9.01
C GLY A 43 -12.88 14.54 9.07
N GLY A 44 -12.44 13.53 8.34
CA GLY A 44 -13.15 12.26 8.17
C GLY A 44 -12.55 11.40 7.07
N GLY A 45 -13.36 10.53 6.48
CA GLY A 45 -12.94 9.69 5.36
C GLY A 45 -14.07 8.90 4.71
N ARG A 46 -13.71 8.21 3.62
CA ARG A 46 -14.54 7.24 2.92
C ARG A 46 -13.80 5.91 2.94
N THR A 47 -14.22 5.00 3.82
CA THR A 47 -13.75 3.61 3.78
C THR A 47 -14.56 2.90 2.71
N ARG A 48 -13.91 2.23 1.76
CA ARG A 48 -14.62 1.33 0.83
C ARG A 48 -14.10 -0.08 1.00
N VAL A 49 -14.99 -1.01 1.31
CA VAL A 49 -14.65 -2.43 1.53
C VAL A 49 -15.40 -3.34 0.58
N ILE A 50 -14.72 -4.35 0.05
CA ILE A 50 -15.28 -5.43 -0.75
C ILE A 50 -14.93 -6.74 -0.06
N GLU A 51 -15.91 -7.62 0.10
CA GLU A 51 -15.75 -8.91 0.78
C GLU A 51 -16.55 -9.98 0.06
N ASN A 52 -16.08 -11.22 0.15
CA ASN A 52 -16.74 -12.41 -0.41
C ASN A 52 -16.99 -12.32 -1.93
N GLY A 53 -16.11 -11.63 -2.66
CA GLY A 53 -16.09 -11.63 -4.12
C GLY A 53 -15.46 -12.89 -4.71
N THR A 54 -15.75 -13.15 -5.98
CA THR A 54 -15.24 -14.32 -6.72
C THR A 54 -13.72 -14.25 -6.91
N VAL A 55 -13.19 -13.03 -7.12
CA VAL A 55 -11.76 -12.79 -7.33
C VAL A 55 -11.16 -12.14 -6.08
N ILE A 56 -11.84 -11.15 -5.52
CA ILE A 56 -11.40 -10.41 -4.35
C ILE A 56 -12.13 -10.96 -3.12
N GLU A 57 -11.40 -11.73 -2.31
CA GLU A 57 -11.95 -12.32 -1.09
C GLU A 57 -12.19 -11.25 -0.02
N LYS A 58 -11.22 -10.34 0.12
CA LYS A 58 -11.30 -9.16 0.98
C LYS A 58 -10.44 -8.06 0.38
N GLY A 59 -10.96 -6.85 0.32
CA GLY A 59 -10.19 -5.70 -0.09
C GLY A 59 -10.76 -4.43 0.51
N GLY A 60 -9.93 -3.40 0.60
CA GLY A 60 -10.42 -2.07 0.87
C GLY A 60 -9.56 -0.99 0.25
N VAL A 61 -10.21 0.10 -0.10
CA VAL A 61 -9.62 1.29 -0.70
C VAL A 61 -10.10 2.48 0.11
N ASN A 62 -9.27 2.98 1.01
CA ASN A 62 -9.67 3.93 2.02
C ASN A 62 -9.13 5.31 1.68
N PHE A 63 -10.04 6.27 1.56
CA PHE A 63 -9.71 7.69 1.55
C PHE A 63 -9.87 8.27 2.95
N SER A 64 -8.93 9.11 3.37
CA SER A 64 -9.09 9.96 4.55
C SER A 64 -8.60 11.37 4.29
N HIS A 65 -9.20 12.34 4.98
CA HIS A 65 -8.74 13.71 5.08
C HIS A 65 -9.01 14.16 6.51
N VAL A 66 -7.95 14.15 7.32
CA VAL A 66 -7.99 14.52 8.73
C VAL A 66 -7.22 15.82 8.94
N PHE A 67 -7.68 16.64 9.86
CA PHE A 67 -7.01 17.89 10.21
C PHE A 67 -7.18 18.20 11.69
N GLY A 68 -6.36 19.11 12.20
CA GLY A 68 -6.41 19.54 13.60
C GLY A 68 -5.54 20.77 13.84
N SER A 69 -5.77 21.44 14.96
CA SER A 69 -5.05 22.67 15.34
C SER A 69 -3.63 22.42 15.84
N ASN A 70 -3.33 21.20 16.30
CA ASN A 70 -2.01 20.80 16.79
C ASN A 70 -1.74 19.34 16.46
N LEU A 71 -0.50 19.01 16.11
CA LEU A 71 -0.06 17.61 16.01
C LEU A 71 0.04 16.94 17.39
N PRO A 72 -0.17 15.62 17.47
CA PRO A 72 0.17 14.86 18.66
C PRO A 72 1.66 15.04 19.01
N PRO A 73 2.03 15.12 20.31
CA PRO A 73 3.43 15.23 20.73
C PRO A 73 4.35 14.14 20.16
N SER A 74 3.82 12.93 19.92
CA SER A 74 4.56 11.84 19.28
C SER A 74 4.95 12.11 17.82
N ALA A 75 4.17 12.93 17.10
CA ALA A 75 4.45 13.29 15.71
C ALA A 75 5.42 14.50 15.60
N SER A 76 5.41 15.41 16.58
CA SER A 76 6.29 16.60 16.61
C SER A 76 7.62 16.37 17.32
N ALA A 77 7.76 15.32 18.14
CA ALA A 77 9.00 15.01 18.87
C ALA A 77 10.23 14.86 17.96
N HIS A 78 10.03 14.43 16.72
CA HIS A 78 11.09 14.28 15.72
C HIS A 78 11.12 15.39 14.67
N ARG A 79 10.21 16.38 14.74
CA ARG A 79 10.08 17.50 13.80
C ARG A 79 9.69 18.80 14.54
N PRO A 80 10.64 19.45 15.22
CA PRO A 80 10.39 20.66 16.01
C PRO A 80 9.72 21.79 15.22
N GLU A 81 9.99 21.88 13.92
CA GLU A 81 9.38 22.84 12.98
C GLU A 81 7.86 22.71 12.86
N LEU A 82 7.28 21.59 13.29
CA LEU A 82 5.84 21.36 13.29
C LEU A 82 5.14 21.81 14.58
N ALA A 83 5.90 22.22 15.60
CA ALA A 83 5.34 22.61 16.89
C ALA A 83 4.44 23.86 16.75
N GLY A 84 3.21 23.76 17.27
CA GLY A 84 2.24 24.86 17.25
C GLY A 84 1.64 25.17 15.87
N ARG A 85 1.83 24.29 14.88
CA ARG A 85 1.20 24.39 13.56
C ARG A 85 -0.11 23.60 13.52
N GLY A 86 -1.11 24.14 12.83
CA GLY A 86 -2.26 23.36 12.38
C GLY A 86 -1.83 22.39 11.28
N PHE A 87 -2.48 21.24 11.16
CA PHE A 87 -2.11 20.24 10.17
C PHE A 87 -3.32 19.72 9.39
N GLU A 88 -3.05 19.29 8.16
CA GLU A 88 -3.93 18.48 7.34
C GLU A 88 -3.15 17.26 6.83
N ALA A 89 -3.78 16.09 6.84
CA ALA A 89 -3.27 14.87 6.24
C ALA A 89 -4.39 14.20 5.45
N LEU A 90 -4.11 13.91 4.19
CA LEU A 90 -5.06 13.23 3.30
C LEU A 90 -4.35 12.19 2.44
N GLY A 91 -5.04 11.09 2.14
CA GLY A 91 -4.45 10.02 1.35
C GLY A 91 -5.45 8.96 0.95
N VAL A 92 -5.04 8.14 0.00
CA VAL A 92 -5.66 6.86 -0.34
C VAL A 92 -4.72 5.75 0.08
N SER A 93 -5.24 4.77 0.81
CA SER A 93 -4.53 3.56 1.22
C SER A 93 -5.37 2.34 0.90
N LEU A 94 -4.77 1.29 0.34
CA LEU A 94 -5.49 0.09 -0.06
C LEU A 94 -4.70 -1.19 0.20
N VAL A 95 -5.44 -2.26 0.45
CA VAL A 95 -4.93 -3.63 0.47
C VAL A 95 -5.97 -4.52 -0.20
N ILE A 96 -5.52 -5.37 -1.11
CA ILE A 96 -6.38 -6.33 -1.81
C ILE A 96 -5.86 -7.74 -1.53
N HIS A 97 -6.72 -8.59 -0.98
CA HIS A 97 -6.48 -10.02 -0.75
C HIS A 97 -7.35 -10.85 -1.71
N PRO A 98 -6.76 -11.37 -2.80
CA PRO A 98 -7.49 -12.23 -3.72
C PRO A 98 -7.84 -13.58 -3.11
N HIS A 99 -8.94 -14.17 -3.58
CA HIS A 99 -9.35 -15.52 -3.21
C HIS A 99 -8.38 -16.58 -3.76
N ASN A 100 -8.01 -16.47 -5.04
CA ASN A 100 -7.13 -17.41 -5.71
C ASN A 100 -5.65 -17.20 -5.30
N PRO A 101 -4.94 -18.23 -4.77
CA PRO A 101 -3.56 -18.10 -4.31
C PRO A 101 -2.55 -17.77 -5.43
N HIS A 102 -2.93 -17.94 -6.71
CA HIS A 102 -2.11 -17.52 -7.84
C HIS A 102 -2.16 -16.01 -8.13
N VAL A 103 -3.08 -15.27 -7.50
CA VAL A 103 -3.11 -13.81 -7.57
C VAL A 103 -2.43 -13.26 -6.29
N PRO A 104 -1.38 -12.43 -6.41
CA PRO A 104 -0.71 -11.84 -5.25
C PRO A 104 -1.64 -10.94 -4.43
N THR A 105 -1.40 -10.85 -3.12
CA THR A 105 -1.87 -9.68 -2.35
C THR A 105 -1.15 -8.44 -2.85
N SER A 106 -1.82 -7.30 -2.89
CA SER A 106 -1.19 -6.01 -3.23
C SER A 106 -1.57 -4.92 -2.24
N HIS A 107 -0.66 -3.98 -2.04
CA HIS A 107 -0.87 -2.77 -1.26
C HIS A 107 -0.46 -1.54 -2.07
N ALA A 108 -1.15 -0.42 -1.85
CA ALA A 108 -0.73 0.89 -2.34
C ALA A 108 -1.14 2.00 -1.38
N ASN A 109 -0.35 3.06 -1.37
CA ASN A 109 -0.60 4.27 -0.61
C ASN A 109 -0.14 5.50 -1.40
N VAL A 110 -0.93 6.57 -1.40
CA VAL A 110 -0.48 7.92 -1.76
C VAL A 110 -1.09 8.91 -0.78
N ARG A 111 -0.26 9.76 -0.18
CA ARG A 111 -0.68 10.70 0.86
C ARG A 111 0.04 12.03 0.75
N PHE A 112 -0.60 13.05 1.28
CA PHE A 112 -0.10 14.41 1.39
C PHE A 112 -0.26 14.88 2.83
N PHE A 113 0.79 15.50 3.35
CA PHE A 113 0.81 16.15 4.64
C PHE A 113 1.16 17.63 4.47
N ILE A 114 0.46 18.50 5.19
CA ILE A 114 0.78 19.92 5.27
C ILE A 114 0.55 20.44 6.69
N ALA A 115 1.47 21.27 7.17
CA ALA A 115 1.39 21.97 8.43
C ALA A 115 1.61 23.48 8.25
N GLU A 116 0.64 24.27 8.70
CA GLU A 116 0.57 25.71 8.48
C GLU A 116 0.51 26.47 9.81
N LYS A 117 1.11 27.66 9.81
CA LYS A 117 1.02 28.64 10.89
C LYS A 117 1.06 30.02 10.29
N GLU A 118 0.21 30.92 10.78
CA GLU A 118 0.12 32.27 10.27
C GLU A 118 1.47 32.99 10.36
N GLY A 119 1.88 33.61 9.25
CA GLY A 119 3.17 34.32 9.16
C GLY A 119 4.40 33.42 8.95
N GLU A 120 4.24 32.10 8.86
CA GLU A 120 5.34 31.15 8.59
C GLU A 120 5.11 30.36 7.30
N GLU A 121 6.19 29.97 6.62
CA GLU A 121 6.11 29.09 5.45
C GLU A 121 5.54 27.73 5.84
N ALA A 122 4.65 27.17 5.00
CA ALA A 122 4.05 25.87 5.24
C ALA A 122 5.07 24.74 5.10
N VAL A 123 5.06 23.78 6.04
CA VAL A 123 5.86 22.55 5.95
C VAL A 123 4.98 21.48 5.33
N TRP A 124 5.44 20.84 4.27
CA TRP A 124 4.66 19.84 3.57
C TRP A 124 5.54 18.74 2.98
N TRP A 125 4.94 17.58 2.74
CA TRP A 125 5.56 16.50 1.98
C TRP A 125 4.51 15.52 1.47
N PHE A 126 4.88 14.77 0.44
CA PHE A 126 4.16 13.61 0.00
C PHE A 126 4.81 12.32 0.51
N GLY A 127 4.02 11.25 0.54
CA GLY A 127 4.49 9.90 0.80
C GLY A 127 3.63 8.88 0.07
N GLY A 128 4.10 7.65 -0.06
CA GLY A 128 3.36 6.62 -0.75
C GLY A 128 4.21 5.48 -1.28
N GLY A 129 3.65 4.79 -2.27
CA GLY A 129 4.24 3.61 -2.88
C GLY A 129 3.20 2.56 -3.20
N PHE A 130 3.66 1.47 -3.80
CA PHE A 130 2.89 0.26 -3.98
C PHE A 130 3.82 -0.95 -3.94
N ASP A 131 3.32 -2.09 -3.49
CA ASP A 131 4.09 -3.32 -3.37
C ASP A 131 3.23 -4.57 -3.61
N LEU A 132 3.90 -5.65 -4.01
CA LEU A 132 3.26 -6.91 -4.42
C LEU A 132 3.74 -8.07 -3.54
N THR A 133 2.79 -8.82 -2.99
CA THR A 133 3.02 -9.93 -2.06
C THR A 133 2.48 -11.24 -2.67
N PRO A 134 3.28 -11.95 -3.48
CA PRO A 134 2.86 -13.21 -4.09
C PRO A 134 2.82 -14.36 -3.07
N TYR A 135 2.05 -15.39 -3.41
CA TYR A 135 2.09 -16.70 -2.76
C TYR A 135 2.79 -17.70 -3.69
N TYR A 136 2.30 -17.82 -4.92
CA TYR A 136 2.97 -18.56 -5.99
C TYR A 136 3.55 -17.55 -6.97
N GLY A 137 4.85 -17.28 -6.84
CA GLY A 137 5.53 -16.26 -7.64
C GLY A 137 5.63 -16.65 -9.12
N VAL A 138 5.46 -15.66 -10.00
CA VAL A 138 5.72 -15.81 -11.45
C VAL A 138 6.64 -14.67 -11.89
N GLU A 139 7.78 -15.02 -12.47
CA GLU A 139 8.84 -14.08 -12.79
C GLU A 139 8.38 -12.97 -13.75
N GLU A 140 7.61 -13.33 -14.78
CA GLU A 140 7.01 -12.39 -15.74
C GLU A 140 6.14 -11.33 -15.06
N ASP A 141 5.43 -11.69 -13.98
CA ASP A 141 4.60 -10.77 -13.22
C ASP A 141 5.45 -9.83 -12.36
N CYS A 142 6.53 -10.35 -11.76
CA CYS A 142 7.50 -9.55 -11.01
C CYS A 142 8.18 -8.52 -11.91
N VAL A 143 8.66 -8.95 -13.09
CA VAL A 143 9.27 -8.07 -14.10
C VAL A 143 8.26 -7.04 -14.59
N HIS A 144 7.02 -7.45 -14.91
CA HIS A 144 5.97 -6.53 -15.31
C HIS A 144 5.69 -5.46 -14.25
N TRP A 145 5.52 -5.88 -12.99
CA TRP A 145 5.27 -4.99 -11.86
C TRP A 145 6.35 -3.92 -11.72
N HIS A 146 7.61 -4.35 -11.70
CA HIS A 146 8.76 -3.46 -11.57
C HIS A 146 8.99 -2.59 -12.80
N ARG A 147 8.69 -3.08 -14.00
CA ARG A 147 8.80 -2.28 -15.24
C ARG A 147 7.75 -1.17 -15.30
N VAL A 148 6.54 -1.42 -14.81
CA VAL A 148 5.51 -0.36 -14.70
C VAL A 148 5.93 0.69 -13.67
N ALA A 149 6.51 0.27 -12.53
CA ALA A 149 7.06 1.17 -11.54
C ALA A 149 8.20 2.05 -12.11
N GLU A 150 9.18 1.45 -12.79
CA GLU A 150 10.29 2.15 -13.44
C GLU A 150 9.78 3.23 -14.42
N ARG A 151 8.84 2.86 -15.29
CA ARG A 151 8.25 3.79 -16.27
C ARG A 151 7.50 4.94 -15.62
N ALA A 152 6.82 4.71 -14.49
CA ALA A 152 6.14 5.77 -13.75
C ALA A 152 7.12 6.75 -13.09
N CYS A 153 8.30 6.27 -12.70
CA CYS A 153 9.36 7.08 -12.11
C CYS A 153 10.20 7.83 -13.16
N ALA A 154 10.36 7.29 -14.37
CA ALA A 154 11.27 7.81 -15.40
C ALA A 154 11.15 9.34 -15.68
N PRO A 155 9.95 9.96 -15.72
CA PRO A 155 9.84 11.41 -15.94
C PRO A 155 10.43 12.29 -14.82
N PHE A 156 10.74 11.71 -13.65
CA PHE A 156 11.15 12.43 -12.45
C PHE A 156 12.65 12.28 -12.13
N GLY A 157 13.38 11.50 -12.92
CA GLY A 157 14.82 11.29 -12.80
C GLY A 157 15.22 9.83 -12.79
N ASP A 158 16.42 9.55 -13.31
CA ASP A 158 16.95 8.19 -13.45
C ASP A 158 17.22 7.51 -12.09
N ASP A 159 17.41 8.29 -11.02
CA ASP A 159 17.65 7.80 -9.67
C ASP A 159 16.36 7.48 -8.89
N VAL A 160 15.19 7.89 -9.39
CA VAL A 160 13.92 7.83 -8.65
C VAL A 160 13.47 6.38 -8.42
N TYR A 161 13.43 5.56 -9.47
CA TYR A 161 13.09 4.14 -9.35
C TYR A 161 14.08 3.38 -8.45
N PRO A 162 15.40 3.38 -8.69
CA PRO A 162 16.33 2.59 -7.89
C PRO A 162 16.31 3.01 -6.40
N ARG A 163 16.18 4.31 -6.11
CA ARG A 163 16.06 4.81 -4.74
C ARG A 163 14.81 4.29 -4.04
N TYR A 164 13.64 4.44 -4.66
CA TYR A 164 12.37 4.08 -4.02
C TYR A 164 12.07 2.58 -4.05
N LYS A 165 12.68 1.83 -4.99
CA LYS A 165 12.70 0.36 -4.95
C LYS A 165 13.54 -0.14 -3.78
N ALA A 166 14.77 0.34 -3.61
CA ALA A 166 15.61 -0.04 -2.48
C ALA A 166 14.99 0.34 -1.12
N TRP A 167 14.28 1.47 -1.07
CA TRP A 167 13.53 1.83 0.12
C TRP A 167 12.34 0.88 0.37
N CYS A 168 11.66 0.43 -0.68
CA CYS A 168 10.60 -0.58 -0.57
C CYS A 168 11.13 -1.89 0.04
N ASP A 169 12.26 -2.39 -0.45
CA ASP A 169 12.88 -3.64 0.03
C ASP A 169 13.24 -3.52 1.52
N SER A 170 13.90 -2.42 1.92
CA SER A 170 14.31 -2.22 3.31
C SER A 170 13.12 -1.94 4.26
N TYR A 171 12.07 -1.29 3.79
CA TYR A 171 10.89 -0.97 4.61
C TYR A 171 10.02 -2.20 4.86
N PHE A 172 9.73 -2.97 3.81
CA PHE A 172 8.83 -4.12 3.88
C PHE A 172 9.57 -5.42 4.22
N HIS A 173 10.35 -5.40 5.30
CA HIS A 173 11.16 -6.53 5.75
C HIS A 173 10.79 -7.01 7.16
N LEU A 174 10.49 -8.30 7.32
CA LEU A 174 10.18 -8.92 8.60
C LEU A 174 11.49 -9.29 9.32
N LYS A 175 12.02 -8.37 10.11
CA LYS A 175 13.33 -8.55 10.79
C LYS A 175 13.45 -9.84 11.63
N HIS A 176 12.37 -10.27 12.27
CA HIS A 176 12.37 -11.49 13.09
C HIS A 176 12.24 -12.80 12.27
N ARG A 177 11.94 -12.70 10.97
CA ARG A 177 11.89 -13.83 10.02
C ARG A 177 13.07 -13.83 9.06
N ASP A 178 13.79 -12.71 8.98
CA ASP A 178 14.78 -12.43 7.95
C ASP A 178 14.20 -12.64 6.54
N GLU A 179 13.03 -12.03 6.31
CA GLU A 179 12.21 -12.30 5.12
C GLU A 179 11.55 -11.01 4.60
N PRO A 180 11.70 -10.66 3.32
CA PRO A 180 10.88 -9.64 2.67
C PRO A 180 9.39 -9.99 2.73
N ARG A 181 8.52 -9.00 2.91
CA ARG A 181 7.06 -9.19 2.90
C ARG A 181 6.57 -9.67 1.53
N GLY A 182 7.23 -9.22 0.47
CA GLY A 182 6.84 -9.45 -0.92
C GLY A 182 8.01 -9.19 -1.87
N ILE A 183 7.73 -9.07 -3.17
CA ILE A 183 8.75 -8.85 -4.21
C ILE A 183 9.10 -7.36 -4.39
N GLY A 184 8.61 -6.50 -3.50
CA GLY A 184 8.85 -5.07 -3.49
C GLY A 184 7.94 -4.29 -4.45
N GLY A 185 8.46 -3.15 -4.91
CA GLY A 185 7.75 -2.15 -5.69
C GLY A 185 8.38 -0.79 -5.41
N LEU A 186 7.58 0.18 -4.97
CA LEU A 186 8.04 1.51 -4.59
C LEU A 186 7.63 1.83 -3.16
N PHE A 187 8.51 2.46 -2.42
CA PHE A 187 8.19 3.11 -1.15
C PHE A 187 8.90 4.46 -1.05
N PHE A 188 8.17 5.47 -0.62
CA PHE A 188 8.71 6.81 -0.38
C PHE A 188 7.95 7.52 0.75
N ASP A 189 8.69 8.37 1.45
CA ASP A 189 8.18 9.32 2.41
C ASP A 189 8.99 10.62 2.26
N ASP A 190 8.51 11.70 2.86
CA ASP A 190 9.22 12.99 2.87
C ASP A 190 9.57 13.53 1.47
N VAL A 191 8.69 13.30 0.49
CA VAL A 191 8.84 13.82 -0.87
C VAL A 191 8.45 15.30 -0.91
N ASN A 192 9.45 16.16 -0.82
CA ASN A 192 9.35 17.62 -0.96
C ASN A 192 10.62 18.23 -1.58
N GLN A 193 11.47 17.41 -2.19
CA GLN A 193 12.71 17.85 -2.83
C GLN A 193 12.48 18.64 -4.13
N TRP A 194 11.33 18.45 -4.76
CA TRP A 194 10.89 19.23 -5.92
C TRP A 194 9.89 20.31 -5.49
N ASP A 195 9.54 21.19 -6.41
CA ASP A 195 8.38 22.05 -6.20
C ASP A 195 7.10 21.22 -6.02
N PHE A 196 6.05 21.86 -5.49
CA PHE A 196 4.80 21.20 -5.18
C PHE A 196 4.14 20.56 -6.40
N ASP A 197 4.14 21.23 -7.55
CA ASP A 197 3.45 20.75 -8.75
C ASP A 197 4.14 19.53 -9.33
N THR A 198 5.48 19.51 -9.34
CA THR A 198 6.28 18.34 -9.72
C THR A 198 6.08 17.18 -8.75
N SER A 199 6.10 17.44 -7.43
CA SER A 199 5.86 16.42 -6.40
C SER A 199 4.44 15.85 -6.49
N PHE A 200 3.46 16.69 -6.78
CA PHE A 200 2.08 16.26 -7.00
C PHE A 200 1.92 15.49 -8.32
N ALA A 201 2.62 15.87 -9.39
CA ALA A 201 2.67 15.07 -10.61
C ALA A 201 3.28 13.68 -10.35
N PHE A 202 4.31 13.59 -9.53
CA PHE A 202 4.93 12.32 -9.14
C PHE A 202 3.93 11.41 -8.42
N ILE A 203 3.24 11.87 -7.38
CA ILE A 203 2.28 11.00 -6.68
C ILE A 203 1.10 10.59 -7.57
N ARG A 204 0.74 11.43 -8.55
CA ARG A 204 -0.30 11.07 -9.52
C ARG A 204 0.15 9.94 -10.41
N ALA A 205 1.37 10.05 -10.97
CA ALA A 205 1.97 9.00 -11.77
C ALA A 205 2.06 7.67 -11.00
N ILE A 206 2.48 7.69 -9.73
CA ILE A 206 2.57 6.47 -8.92
C ILE A 206 1.18 5.90 -8.58
N GLY A 207 0.23 6.74 -8.15
CA GLY A 207 -1.11 6.29 -7.83
C GLY A 207 -1.84 5.67 -9.03
N ASP A 208 -1.71 6.29 -10.20
CA ASP A 208 -2.28 5.79 -11.46
C ASP A 208 -1.57 4.53 -11.97
N ALA A 209 -0.27 4.39 -11.72
CA ALA A 209 0.52 3.23 -12.13
C ALA A 209 0.11 1.94 -11.40
N PHE A 210 -0.39 2.03 -10.16
CA PHE A 210 -0.77 0.86 -9.37
C PHE A 210 -1.74 -0.07 -10.13
N ILE A 211 -2.85 0.49 -10.64
CA ILE A 211 -3.88 -0.32 -11.29
C ILE A 211 -3.40 -0.87 -12.65
N ASN A 212 -2.55 -0.08 -13.34
CA ASN A 212 -1.90 -0.50 -14.57
C ASN A 212 -0.90 -1.64 -14.37
N ALA A 213 -0.28 -1.73 -13.18
CA ALA A 213 0.62 -2.83 -12.81
C ALA A 213 -0.15 -4.05 -12.30
N TYR A 214 -1.21 -3.84 -11.50
CA TYR A 214 -1.88 -4.91 -10.78
C TYR A 214 -2.92 -5.67 -11.63
N LEU A 215 -3.79 -4.96 -12.37
CA LEU A 215 -4.88 -5.64 -13.11
C LEU A 215 -4.38 -6.65 -14.15
N PRO A 216 -3.31 -6.40 -14.92
CA PRO A 216 -2.79 -7.39 -15.85
C PRO A 216 -2.40 -8.69 -15.15
N ILE A 217 -1.86 -8.61 -13.93
CA ILE A 217 -1.52 -9.79 -13.09
C ILE A 217 -2.81 -10.50 -12.66
N VAL A 218 -3.78 -9.76 -12.10
CA VAL A 218 -5.08 -10.32 -11.70
C VAL A 218 -5.75 -11.06 -12.86
N ARG A 219 -5.83 -10.43 -14.04
CA ARG A 219 -6.42 -11.02 -15.26
C ARG A 219 -5.75 -12.32 -15.69
N ARG A 220 -4.41 -12.36 -15.66
CA ARG A 220 -3.64 -13.57 -16.04
C ARG A 220 -3.85 -14.72 -15.07
N ARG A 221 -4.02 -14.43 -13.78
CA ARG A 221 -3.94 -15.45 -12.72
C ARG A 221 -5.27 -15.85 -12.10
N LYS A 222 -6.32 -15.00 -12.17
CA LYS A 222 -7.59 -15.22 -11.45
C LYS A 222 -8.31 -16.54 -11.79
N ALA A 223 -8.15 -17.04 -13.00
CA ALA A 223 -8.77 -18.28 -13.48
C ALA A 223 -7.91 -19.54 -13.31
N ALA A 224 -6.70 -19.42 -12.76
CA ALA A 224 -5.83 -20.58 -12.54
C ALA A 224 -6.46 -21.56 -11.55
N ALA A 225 -6.48 -22.86 -11.88
CA ALA A 225 -6.92 -23.88 -10.93
C ALA A 225 -5.94 -23.95 -9.75
N TYR A 226 -6.46 -24.13 -8.54
CA TYR A 226 -5.65 -24.29 -7.33
C TYR A 226 -6.19 -25.42 -6.46
N THR A 227 -5.33 -25.95 -5.59
CA THR A 227 -5.66 -27.04 -4.66
C THR A 227 -5.94 -26.52 -3.25
N VAL A 228 -6.52 -27.37 -2.40
CA VAL A 228 -6.72 -27.06 -0.97
C VAL A 228 -5.38 -26.78 -0.28
N GLN A 229 -4.33 -27.51 -0.62
CA GLN A 229 -2.99 -27.33 -0.07
C GLN A 229 -2.42 -25.95 -0.44
N GLN A 230 -2.66 -25.49 -1.68
CA GLN A 230 -2.21 -24.17 -2.09
C GLN A 230 -2.96 -23.06 -1.35
N ARG A 231 -4.23 -23.28 -1.06
CA ARG A 231 -5.03 -22.38 -0.23
C ARG A 231 -4.56 -22.36 1.23
N GLU A 232 -4.23 -23.51 1.81
CA GLU A 232 -3.64 -23.57 3.16
C GLU A 232 -2.31 -22.83 3.22
N PHE A 233 -1.42 -23.00 2.23
CA PHE A 233 -0.18 -22.24 2.12
C PHE A 233 -0.43 -20.73 2.06
N GLN A 234 -1.42 -20.28 1.28
CA GLN A 234 -1.83 -18.87 1.23
C GLN A 234 -2.18 -18.33 2.62
N GLU A 235 -2.91 -19.09 3.43
CA GLU A 235 -3.31 -18.69 4.79
C GLU A 235 -2.11 -18.63 5.75
N PHE A 236 -1.13 -19.53 5.61
CA PHE A 236 0.14 -19.43 6.36
C PHE A 236 0.95 -18.18 5.96
N ARG A 237 1.05 -17.89 4.67
CA ARG A 237 1.74 -16.70 4.15
C ARG A 237 1.02 -15.40 4.53
N ARG A 238 -0.31 -15.40 4.56
CA ARG A 238 -1.12 -14.30 5.12
C ARG A 238 -0.81 -14.06 6.61
N GLY A 239 -0.43 -15.10 7.35
CA GLY A 239 0.09 -14.97 8.72
C GLY A 239 1.32 -14.05 8.81
N ARG A 240 2.25 -14.14 7.83
CA ARG A 240 3.39 -13.20 7.73
C ARG A 240 2.94 -11.77 7.44
N TYR A 241 1.91 -11.60 6.61
CA TYR A 241 1.35 -10.28 6.33
C TYR A 241 0.79 -9.62 7.60
N VAL A 242 0.09 -10.39 8.44
CA VAL A 242 -0.37 -9.93 9.77
C VAL A 242 0.81 -9.58 10.68
N GLU A 243 1.83 -10.44 10.75
CA GLU A 243 3.05 -10.17 11.53
C GLU A 243 3.67 -8.83 11.13
N PHE A 244 3.81 -8.54 9.83
CA PHE A 244 4.36 -7.26 9.39
C PHE A 244 3.49 -6.07 9.82
N ASN A 245 2.18 -6.11 9.52
CA ASN A 245 1.30 -4.96 9.76
C ASN A 245 1.16 -4.65 11.26
N LEU A 246 1.17 -5.67 12.13
CA LEU A 246 0.99 -5.46 13.57
C LEU A 246 2.30 -5.23 14.34
N VAL A 247 3.46 -5.57 13.79
CA VAL A 247 4.76 -5.45 14.48
C VAL A 247 5.65 -4.34 13.92
N TYR A 248 5.59 -4.08 12.60
CA TYR A 248 6.55 -3.19 11.93
C TYR A 248 5.91 -2.03 11.18
N ASP A 249 4.69 -2.17 10.67
CA ASP A 249 4.07 -1.10 9.89
C ASP A 249 3.83 0.14 10.75
N ARG A 250 4.58 1.21 10.44
CA ARG A 250 4.54 2.47 11.19
C ARG A 250 3.16 3.11 11.12
N GLY A 251 2.50 3.01 9.97
CA GLY A 251 1.16 3.58 9.77
C GLY A 251 0.12 2.92 10.66
N THR A 252 0.09 1.59 10.69
CA THR A 252 -0.81 0.80 11.55
C THR A 252 -0.56 1.06 13.03
N LEU A 253 0.70 0.98 13.48
CA LEU A 253 1.06 1.20 14.89
C LEU A 253 0.68 2.61 15.35
N PHE A 254 1.04 3.63 14.58
CA PHE A 254 0.69 5.02 14.90
C PHE A 254 -0.82 5.22 14.94
N GLY A 255 -1.54 4.74 13.92
CA GLY A 255 -2.99 4.90 13.84
C GLY A 255 -3.73 4.28 15.02
N LEU A 256 -3.32 3.08 15.47
CA LEU A 256 -3.92 2.42 16.63
C LEU A 256 -3.60 3.15 17.94
N GLN A 257 -2.35 3.60 18.10
CA GLN A 257 -1.90 4.31 19.31
C GLN A 257 -2.46 5.73 19.42
N SER A 258 -2.77 6.38 18.30
CA SER A 258 -3.29 7.75 18.25
C SER A 258 -4.82 7.85 18.24
N GLY A 259 -5.54 6.74 18.46
CA GLY A 259 -7.01 6.71 18.43
C GLY A 259 -7.60 6.92 17.03
N GLY A 260 -6.90 6.47 15.99
CA GLY A 260 -7.44 6.40 14.63
C GLY A 260 -8.59 5.40 14.51
N ARG A 261 -9.27 5.40 13.37
CA ARG A 261 -10.43 4.53 13.13
C ARG A 261 -9.98 3.07 12.94
N THR A 262 -10.09 2.26 13.99
CA THR A 262 -9.60 0.87 14.05
C THR A 262 -10.02 0.04 12.84
N GLU A 263 -11.31 0.01 12.50
CA GLU A 263 -11.81 -0.80 11.37
C GLU A 263 -11.25 -0.37 10.00
N SER A 264 -10.94 0.92 9.83
CA SER A 264 -10.28 1.40 8.61
C SER A 264 -8.80 1.05 8.56
N ILE A 265 -8.12 1.00 9.72
CA ILE A 265 -6.70 0.67 9.84
C ILE A 265 -6.49 -0.84 9.65
N LEU A 266 -7.28 -1.65 10.36
CA LEU A 266 -7.18 -3.11 10.35
C LEU A 266 -7.88 -3.77 9.15
N MET A 267 -8.50 -2.98 8.26
CA MET A 267 -8.94 -3.47 6.94
C MET A 267 -7.81 -4.17 6.19
N SER A 268 -6.57 -3.72 6.38
CA SER A 268 -5.35 -4.32 5.82
C SER A 268 -5.10 -5.77 6.22
N LEU A 269 -5.76 -6.27 7.27
CA LEU A 269 -5.59 -7.65 7.71
C LEU A 269 -6.37 -8.62 6.79
N PRO A 270 -5.79 -9.77 6.43
CA PRO A 270 -6.43 -10.80 5.62
C PRO A 270 -7.69 -11.39 6.28
N PRO A 271 -8.59 -11.99 5.47
CA PRO A 271 -9.83 -12.58 5.98
C PRO A 271 -9.57 -13.86 6.80
N GLN A 272 -8.54 -14.64 6.42
CA GLN A 272 -8.17 -15.90 7.07
C GLN A 272 -6.65 -16.08 7.07
N VAL A 273 -6.15 -16.63 8.17
CA VAL A 273 -4.72 -16.83 8.45
C VAL A 273 -4.50 -18.11 9.23
N ARG A 274 -3.31 -18.70 9.07
CA ARG A 274 -2.86 -19.84 9.86
C ARG A 274 -1.50 -19.56 10.48
N TRP A 275 -1.30 -20.09 11.68
CA TRP A 275 0.00 -20.24 12.30
C TRP A 275 0.18 -21.69 12.75
N GLY A 276 1.39 -22.19 12.60
CA GLY A 276 1.80 -23.53 13.00
C GLY A 276 3.22 -23.45 13.55
N TYR A 277 3.48 -24.18 14.63
CA TYR A 277 4.80 -24.21 15.24
C TYR A 277 5.82 -24.82 14.26
N ASP A 278 6.93 -24.10 14.06
CA ASP A 278 8.00 -24.44 13.11
C ASP A 278 7.52 -24.86 11.71
N TRP A 279 6.39 -24.31 11.26
CA TRP A 279 5.88 -24.60 9.93
C TRP A 279 6.85 -24.11 8.85
N LYS A 280 7.15 -24.99 7.89
CA LYS A 280 8.01 -24.75 6.72
C LYS A 280 7.41 -25.42 5.50
N ALA A 281 7.61 -24.81 4.33
CA ALA A 281 7.30 -25.45 3.07
C ALA A 281 8.18 -26.69 2.84
N ALA A 282 7.69 -27.64 2.05
CA ALA A 282 8.47 -28.82 1.69
C ALA A 282 9.65 -28.42 0.78
N PRO A 283 10.89 -28.86 1.06
CA PRO A 283 12.04 -28.52 0.21
C PRO A 283 11.82 -28.91 -1.25
N GLY A 284 12.20 -28.02 -2.18
CA GLY A 284 12.04 -28.23 -3.62
C GLY A 284 10.61 -28.08 -4.15
N SER A 285 9.65 -27.65 -3.32
CA SER A 285 8.29 -27.33 -3.76
C SER A 285 8.16 -25.88 -4.24
N GLU A 286 7.07 -25.56 -4.95
CA GLU A 286 6.78 -24.18 -5.37
C GLU A 286 6.56 -23.25 -4.17
N GLU A 287 6.05 -23.79 -3.05
CA GLU A 287 5.90 -23.06 -1.79
C GLU A 287 7.24 -22.64 -1.19
N ALA A 288 8.25 -23.53 -1.24
CA ALA A 288 9.61 -23.22 -0.76
C ALA A 288 10.30 -22.22 -1.69
N ARG A 289 10.07 -22.34 -3.01
CA ARG A 289 10.59 -21.42 -4.02
C ARG A 289 10.19 -19.97 -3.78
N LEU A 290 9.03 -19.70 -3.16
CA LEU A 290 8.65 -18.33 -2.77
C LEU A 290 9.74 -17.67 -1.93
N THR A 291 10.15 -18.30 -0.83
CA THR A 291 11.14 -17.74 0.09
C THR A 291 12.58 -17.91 -0.39
N GLU A 292 12.88 -18.98 -1.12
CA GLU A 292 14.23 -19.29 -1.60
C GLU A 292 14.64 -18.46 -2.83
N TYR A 293 13.66 -18.03 -3.63
CA TYR A 293 13.89 -17.28 -4.87
C TYR A 293 13.23 -15.91 -4.85
N PHE A 294 11.90 -15.84 -4.72
CA PHE A 294 11.18 -14.58 -4.94
C PHE A 294 11.40 -13.55 -3.83
N LEU A 295 11.51 -13.98 -2.56
CA LEU A 295 11.65 -13.10 -1.40
C LEU A 295 13.13 -12.96 -0.99
N THR A 296 13.98 -12.50 -1.91
CA THR A 296 15.44 -12.36 -1.71
C THR A 296 16.01 -11.00 -2.17
N ASP A 297 15.20 -9.93 -2.12
CA ASP A 297 15.58 -8.55 -2.51
C ASP A 297 16.20 -8.43 -3.92
N ARG A 298 15.70 -9.24 -4.86
CA ARG A 298 16.23 -9.34 -6.22
C ARG A 298 16.11 -8.02 -6.99
N ASP A 299 17.06 -7.82 -7.91
CA ASP A 299 16.89 -6.87 -9.00
C ASP A 299 16.11 -7.54 -10.14
N TRP A 300 14.81 -7.21 -10.25
CA TRP A 300 13.93 -7.79 -11.25
C TRP A 300 14.17 -7.25 -12.66
N LEU A 301 14.94 -6.17 -12.82
CA LEU A 301 15.16 -5.52 -14.11
C LEU A 301 16.60 -5.71 -14.63
N ALA A 302 17.50 -6.34 -13.87
CA ALA A 302 18.90 -6.56 -14.25
C ALA A 302 19.11 -7.51 -15.45
N GLU A 303 18.18 -8.41 -15.74
CA GLU A 303 18.36 -9.50 -16.73
C GLU A 303 17.34 -9.47 -17.89
N ASN A 304 16.55 -8.39 -18.05
CA ASN A 304 15.49 -8.28 -19.07
C ASN A 304 15.48 -6.94 -19.82
#